data_AF-A0A7S4UAW2-F1
#
_entry.id   AF-A0A7S4UAW2-F1
#
_cell.length_a   1.000
_cell.length_b   1.000
_cell.length_c   1.000
_cell.angle_alpha   90.00
_cell.angle_beta   90.00
_cell.angle_gamma   90.00
#
_symmetry.space_group_name_H-M   'P 1'
#
loop_
_entity.id
_entity.type
_entity.pdbx_description
1 polymer ?
#
loop_
_entity_poly.entity_id
_entity_poly.type
_entity_poly.pdbx_seq_one_letter_code
_entity_poly.pdbx_strand_id
1 'polypeptide(L)'
;TDEENALQRAREVAGRWKAHNAVVKTIENCDALYPATRIYGILSDMSSKSVKPFDVREILACMLDRSEFAEFKKEYDENLVCGFGSIHGIDIGIIANNGVLLSESALKGTHFVQLCSSRRRPILFIQNITGFMIGKKYEREGIAKHGAKMVHAISNSAVPKITLVIGGSYGAGNY
;
A
#
# COMPACT_ATOMS: atom_id res chain seq x y z
N THR A 1 -25.11 28.09 -25.87
CA THR A 1 -23.87 27.31 -25.95
C THR A 1 -22.91 28.01 -25.03
N ASP A 2 -22.92 27.61 -23.77
CA ASP A 2 -22.23 28.32 -22.69
C ASP A 2 -21.71 27.26 -21.71
N GLU A 3 -20.46 27.37 -21.28
CA GLU A 3 -19.77 26.36 -20.45
C GLU A 3 -20.51 26.15 -19.12
N GLU A 4 -21.10 27.21 -18.57
CA GLU A 4 -21.85 27.16 -17.32
C GLU A 4 -23.09 26.27 -17.42
N ASN A 5 -23.79 26.32 -18.56
CA ASN A 5 -24.94 25.48 -18.84
C ASN A 5 -24.54 24.01 -19.09
N ALA A 6 -23.35 23.78 -19.66
CA ALA A 6 -22.80 22.43 -19.80
C ALA A 6 -22.42 21.81 -18.45
N LEU A 7 -21.81 22.59 -17.54
CA LEU A 7 -21.50 22.18 -16.17
C LEU A 7 -22.76 21.86 -15.36
N GLN A 8 -23.80 22.69 -15.50
CA GLN A 8 -25.10 22.46 -14.85
C GLN A 8 -25.69 21.10 -15.27
N ARG A 9 -25.75 20.82 -16.57
CA ARG A 9 -26.24 19.53 -17.10
C ARG A 9 -25.40 18.36 -16.64
N ALA A 10 -24.07 18.51 -16.58
CA ALA A 10 -23.18 17.47 -16.08
C ALA A 10 -23.47 17.15 -14.60
N ARG A 11 -23.70 18.16 -13.76
CA ARG A 11 -24.09 17.98 -12.35
C ARG A 11 -25.45 17.30 -12.20
N GLU A 12 -26.43 17.68 -13.03
CA GLU A 12 -27.76 17.05 -13.04
C GLU A 12 -27.69 15.57 -13.42
N VAL A 13 -26.88 15.22 -14.42
CA VAL A 13 -26.66 13.82 -14.81
C VAL A 13 -25.95 13.04 -13.71
N ALA A 14 -24.88 13.60 -13.13
CA ALA A 14 -24.15 12.98 -12.03
C ALA A 14 -25.03 12.80 -10.78
N GLY A 15 -25.91 13.75 -10.48
CA GLY A 15 -26.85 13.68 -9.35
C GLY A 15 -27.91 12.57 -9.47
N ARG A 16 -28.11 12.01 -10.66
CA ARG A 16 -28.99 10.84 -10.87
C ARG A 16 -28.29 9.51 -10.58
N TRP A 17 -26.97 9.49 -10.44
CA TRP A 17 -26.26 8.27 -10.07
C TRP A 17 -26.52 7.95 -8.60
N LYS A 18 -26.97 6.71 -8.33
CA LYS A 18 -26.94 6.19 -6.96
C LYS A 18 -25.49 6.07 -6.55
N ALA A 19 -25.10 6.81 -5.52
CA ALA A 19 -23.83 6.58 -4.85
C ALA A 19 -23.78 5.09 -4.47
N HIS A 20 -22.89 4.33 -5.11
CA HIS A 20 -22.50 3.04 -4.57
C HIS A 20 -21.67 3.35 -3.34
N ASN A 21 -22.35 3.46 -2.20
CA ASN A 21 -21.68 3.50 -0.91
C ASN A 21 -21.02 2.13 -0.75
N ALA A 22 -19.75 2.04 -1.16
CA ALA A 22 -18.93 0.91 -0.77
C ALA A 22 -19.05 0.82 0.75
N VAL A 23 -19.53 -0.32 1.24
CA VAL A 23 -19.62 -0.58 2.67
C VAL A 23 -18.18 -0.77 3.16
N VAL A 24 -17.48 0.35 3.36
CA VAL A 24 -16.16 0.36 3.95
C VAL A 24 -16.36 0.59 5.44
N LYS A 25 -15.68 -0.21 6.25
CA LYS A 25 -15.67 0.00 7.68
C LYS A 25 -15.10 1.39 7.94
N THR A 26 -15.89 2.21 8.61
CA THR A 26 -15.52 3.57 8.96
C THR A 26 -15.31 3.67 10.46
N ILE A 27 -14.27 4.39 10.85
CA ILE A 27 -13.96 4.76 12.23
C ILE A 27 -13.95 6.29 12.33
N GLU A 28 -13.81 6.81 13.54
CA GLU A 28 -13.67 8.25 13.76
C GLU A 28 -12.44 8.78 13.01
N ASN A 29 -12.66 9.76 12.12
CA ASN A 29 -11.60 10.44 11.40
C ASN A 29 -10.80 11.29 12.38
N CYS A 30 -9.49 11.11 12.38
CA CYS A 30 -8.55 11.86 13.20
C CYS A 30 -7.28 12.10 12.38
N ASP A 31 -6.72 13.31 12.43
CA ASP A 31 -5.49 13.58 11.72
C ASP A 31 -4.31 12.74 12.25
N ALA A 32 -3.28 12.57 11.41
CA ALA A 32 -2.02 11.98 11.83
C ALA A 32 -1.34 12.85 12.92
N LEU A 33 -0.62 12.22 13.85
CA LEU A 33 0.13 12.93 14.90
C LEU A 33 1.36 13.67 14.34
N TYR A 34 1.88 13.23 13.19
CA TYR A 34 3.04 13.83 12.54
C TYR A 34 2.64 14.56 11.26
N PRO A 35 3.18 15.77 11.01
CA PRO A 35 2.83 16.53 9.82
C PRO A 35 3.37 15.86 8.56
N ALA A 36 2.58 15.87 7.48
CA ALA A 36 2.96 15.30 6.19
C ALA A 36 4.27 15.89 5.61
N THR A 37 4.62 17.13 5.96
CA THR A 37 5.87 17.78 5.55
C THR A 37 7.12 17.05 6.07
N ARG A 38 7.00 16.25 7.13
CA ARG A 38 8.10 15.39 7.63
C ARG A 38 8.55 14.37 6.60
N ILE A 39 7.66 13.92 5.71
CA ILE A 39 7.99 12.95 4.65
C ILE A 39 9.13 13.44 3.76
N TYR A 40 9.21 14.75 3.48
CA TYR A 40 10.31 15.32 2.68
C TYR A 40 11.68 15.17 3.36
N GLY A 41 11.72 15.19 4.70
CA GLY A 41 12.93 14.93 5.46
C GLY A 41 13.31 13.44 5.50
N ILE A 42 12.32 12.55 5.48
CA ILE A 42 12.53 11.09 5.48
C ILE A 42 13.05 10.61 4.12
N LEU A 43 12.42 11.05 3.03
CA LEU A 43 12.78 10.68 1.66
C LEU A 43 14.04 11.39 1.13
N SER A 44 14.89 11.92 2.03
CA SER A 44 16.00 12.83 1.71
C SER A 44 16.82 12.41 0.48
N ASP A 45 17.07 13.41 -0.37
CA ASP A 45 17.84 13.44 -1.62
C ASP A 45 18.09 12.10 -2.35
N MET A 46 17.03 11.61 -3.00
CA MET A 46 17.09 10.53 -4.02
C MET A 46 18.03 10.84 -5.20
N SER A 47 18.56 12.07 -5.32
CA SER A 47 19.54 12.44 -6.36
C SER A 47 21.00 12.14 -5.97
N SER A 48 21.27 11.81 -4.70
CA SER A 48 22.61 11.43 -4.26
C SER A 48 22.95 9.98 -4.68
N LYS A 49 24.23 9.72 -4.97
CA LYS A 49 24.73 8.38 -5.38
C LYS A 49 24.46 7.25 -4.36
N SER A 50 23.96 7.57 -3.16
CA SER A 50 23.66 6.61 -2.09
C SER A 50 22.28 6.93 -1.50
N VAL A 51 21.26 6.24 -2.02
CA VAL A 51 19.92 6.26 -1.41
C VAL A 51 20.04 5.71 0.01
N LYS A 52 19.82 6.56 1.01
CA LYS A 52 19.83 6.12 2.41
C LYS A 52 18.62 5.22 2.66
N PRO A 53 18.80 4.09 3.36
CA PRO A 53 17.67 3.30 3.82
C PRO A 53 16.86 4.14 4.82
N PHE A 54 15.53 4.04 4.73
CA PHE A 54 14.59 4.63 5.67
C PHE A 54 13.54 3.58 6.05
N ASP A 55 12.96 3.71 7.24
CA ASP A 55 11.86 2.84 7.67
C ASP A 55 10.53 3.37 7.10
N VAL A 56 9.84 2.54 6.32
CA VAL A 56 8.53 2.89 5.76
C VAL A 56 7.47 3.19 6.84
N ARG A 57 7.67 2.71 8.07
CA ARG A 57 6.82 3.03 9.23
C ARG A 57 6.82 4.52 9.56
N GLU A 58 7.92 5.25 9.31
CA GLU A 58 7.94 6.69 9.53
C GLU A 58 7.01 7.43 8.55
N ILE A 59 6.89 6.93 7.32
CA ILE A 59 5.95 7.46 6.33
C ILE A 59 4.52 7.13 6.74
N LEU A 60 4.26 5.89 7.17
CA LEU A 60 2.95 5.49 7.67
C LEU A 60 2.49 6.35 8.85
N ALA A 61 3.39 6.66 9.78
CA ALA A 61 3.08 7.52 10.91
C ALA A 61 2.64 8.94 10.48
N CYS A 62 3.09 9.43 9.32
CA CYS A 62 2.67 10.73 8.76
C CYS A 62 1.37 10.66 7.94
N MET A 63 0.88 9.46 7.62
CA MET A 63 -0.26 9.25 6.72
C MET A 63 -1.50 8.67 7.42
N LEU A 64 -1.30 7.84 8.43
CA LEU A 64 -2.39 7.15 9.11
C LEU A 64 -3.02 8.02 10.18
N ASP A 65 -4.34 7.90 10.32
CA ASP A 65 -5.09 8.56 11.39
C ASP A 65 -4.51 8.18 12.75
N ARG A 66 -4.33 9.17 13.64
CA ARG A 66 -3.67 9.00 14.96
C ARG A 66 -2.24 8.44 14.90
N SER A 67 -1.66 8.32 13.71
CA SER A 67 -0.40 7.61 13.47
C SER A 67 -0.41 6.15 13.99
N GLU A 68 -1.60 5.54 14.09
CA GLU A 68 -1.77 4.18 14.61
C GLU A 68 -1.59 3.14 13.51
N PHE A 69 -0.77 2.13 13.79
CA PHE A 69 -0.52 1.04 12.86
C PHE A 69 -0.42 -0.31 13.58
N ALA A 70 -1.33 -1.22 13.25
CA ALA A 70 -1.37 -2.56 13.82
C ALA A 70 -0.65 -3.56 12.89
N GLU A 71 0.62 -3.81 13.17
CA GLU A 71 1.47 -4.69 12.37
C GLU A 71 0.98 -6.15 12.37
N PHE A 72 0.82 -6.72 11.17
CA PHE A 72 0.55 -8.12 10.95
C PHE A 72 1.87 -8.90 10.84
N LYS A 73 2.06 -9.89 11.73
CA LYS A 73 3.25 -10.76 11.76
C LYS A 73 4.56 -9.94 11.76
N LYS A 74 4.69 -9.00 12.70
CA LYS A 74 5.84 -8.10 12.82
C LYS A 74 7.18 -8.85 12.81
N GLU A 75 7.28 -9.94 13.56
CA GLU A 75 8.51 -10.72 13.76
C GLU A 75 8.79 -11.75 12.64
N TYR A 76 7.93 -11.86 11.63
CA TYR A 76 8.07 -12.89 10.57
C TYR A 76 8.98 -12.45 9.41
N ASP A 77 8.90 -11.17 9.04
CA ASP A 77 9.73 -10.56 8.01
C ASP A 77 9.68 -9.04 8.16
N GLU A 78 10.86 -8.42 8.17
CA GLU A 78 11.03 -6.96 8.32
C GLU A 78 11.11 -6.23 6.97
N ASN A 79 11.33 -6.96 5.87
CA ASN A 79 11.43 -6.37 4.53
C ASN A 79 10.07 -6.01 3.92
N LEU A 80 9.01 -6.71 4.31
CA LEU A 80 7.63 -6.40 3.94
C LEU A 80 6.81 -6.10 5.20
N VAL A 81 6.45 -4.83 5.35
CA VAL A 81 5.61 -4.34 6.44
C VAL A 81 4.15 -4.51 6.01
N CYS A 82 3.43 -5.40 6.69
CA CYS A 82 1.99 -5.57 6.50
C CYS A 82 1.28 -5.16 7.78
N GLY A 83 0.11 -4.54 7.69
CA GLY A 83 -0.66 -4.20 8.87
C GLY A 83 -1.92 -3.42 8.56
N PHE A 84 -2.68 -3.12 9.61
CA PHE A 84 -3.93 -2.36 9.50
C PHE A 84 -3.74 -0.94 10.02
N GLY A 85 -4.43 -0.01 9.39
CA GLY A 85 -4.56 1.37 9.83
C GLY A 85 -5.81 1.99 9.22
N SER A 86 -5.98 3.30 9.40
CA SER A 86 -7.03 4.06 8.75
C SER A 86 -6.51 5.36 8.15
N ILE A 87 -7.21 5.82 7.11
CA ILE A 87 -6.98 7.12 6.47
C ILE A 87 -8.34 7.79 6.32
N HIS A 88 -8.51 8.98 6.90
CA HIS A 88 -9.76 9.72 6.90
C HIS A 88 -10.95 8.89 7.41
N GLY A 89 -10.71 8.09 8.45
CA GLY A 89 -11.71 7.19 9.04
C GLY A 89 -11.96 5.93 8.23
N ILE A 90 -11.27 5.69 7.10
CA ILE A 90 -11.46 4.48 6.28
C ILE A 90 -10.49 3.39 6.72
N ASP A 91 -11.01 2.25 7.18
CA ASP A 91 -10.21 1.11 7.63
C ASP A 91 -9.54 0.39 6.43
N ILE A 92 -8.21 0.49 6.32
CA ILE A 92 -7.43 -0.11 5.22
C ILE A 92 -6.45 -1.19 5.69
N GLY A 93 -6.10 -2.10 4.80
CA GLY A 93 -4.90 -2.93 4.91
C GLY A 93 -3.74 -2.28 4.17
N ILE A 94 -2.54 -2.38 4.71
CA ILE A 94 -1.34 -1.75 4.15
C ILE A 94 -0.30 -2.82 3.92
N ILE A 95 0.34 -2.78 2.75
CA ILE A 95 1.47 -3.62 2.37
C ILE A 95 2.56 -2.68 1.88
N ALA A 96 3.65 -2.58 2.62
CA ALA A 96 4.69 -1.59 2.40
C ALA A 96 6.07 -2.24 2.29
N ASN A 97 6.79 -1.95 1.21
CA ASN A 97 8.16 -2.41 1.03
C ASN A 97 9.11 -1.58 1.90
N ASN A 98 9.89 -2.28 2.72
CA ASN A 98 10.94 -1.72 3.56
C ASN A 98 12.34 -2.23 3.15
N GLY A 99 12.42 -2.95 2.02
CA GLY A 99 13.62 -3.62 1.55
C GLY A 99 13.33 -4.56 0.38
N VAL A 100 14.22 -5.53 0.17
CA VAL A 100 14.10 -6.52 -0.90
C VAL A 100 13.02 -7.56 -0.57
N LEU A 101 12.24 -7.98 -1.58
CA LEU A 101 11.24 -9.03 -1.39
C LEU A 101 11.90 -10.41 -1.31
N LEU A 102 11.72 -11.07 -0.17
CA LEU A 102 12.17 -12.46 0.07
C LEU A 102 10.99 -13.44 -0.08
N SER A 103 11.27 -14.75 -0.12
CA SER A 103 10.21 -15.79 -0.16
C SER A 103 9.23 -15.66 1.02
N GLU A 104 9.74 -15.35 2.21
CA GLU A 104 8.93 -15.16 3.42
C GLU A 104 8.07 -13.89 3.33
N SER A 105 8.62 -12.81 2.78
CA SER A 105 7.87 -11.58 2.46
C SER A 105 6.67 -11.89 1.57
N ALA A 106 6.88 -12.66 0.49
CA ALA A 106 5.81 -13.01 -0.44
C ALA A 106 4.71 -13.87 0.21
N LEU A 107 5.07 -14.81 1.09
CA LEU A 107 4.08 -15.59 1.87
C LEU A 107 3.30 -14.71 2.86
N LYS A 108 4.00 -13.83 3.59
CA LYS A 108 3.38 -12.88 4.53
C LYS A 108 2.38 -11.97 3.80
N GLY A 109 2.79 -11.41 2.67
CA GLY A 109 1.95 -10.60 1.79
C GLY A 109 0.74 -11.38 1.27
N THR A 110 0.94 -12.60 0.76
CA THR A 110 -0.14 -13.48 0.28
C THR A 110 -1.23 -13.68 1.34
N HIS A 111 -0.83 -14.09 2.56
CA HIS A 111 -1.78 -14.30 3.66
C HIS A 111 -2.51 -13.01 4.05
N PHE A 112 -1.80 -11.89 4.06
CA PHE A 112 -2.39 -10.60 4.41
C PHE A 112 -3.40 -10.10 3.37
N VAL A 113 -3.10 -10.26 2.07
CA VAL A 113 -4.03 -9.95 0.97
C VAL A 113 -5.30 -10.78 1.08
N GLN A 114 -5.17 -12.09 1.31
CA GLN A 114 -6.33 -12.98 1.51
C GLN A 114 -7.17 -12.55 2.71
N LEU A 115 -6.52 -12.13 3.79
CA LEU A 115 -7.18 -11.63 4.99
C LEU A 115 -7.94 -10.32 4.74
N CYS A 116 -7.36 -9.38 4.00
CA CYS A 116 -8.02 -8.13 3.62
C CYS A 116 -9.19 -8.37 2.67
N SER A 117 -9.02 -9.26 1.69
CA SER A 117 -10.06 -9.66 0.74
C SER A 117 -11.26 -10.28 1.46
N SER A 118 -11.04 -11.23 2.38
CA SER A 118 -12.12 -11.85 3.15
C SER A 118 -12.88 -10.87 4.04
N ARG A 119 -12.18 -9.86 4.58
CA ARG A 119 -12.79 -8.79 5.40
C ARG A 119 -13.28 -7.58 4.61
N ARG A 120 -13.23 -7.62 3.27
CA ARG A 120 -13.60 -6.52 2.37
C ARG A 120 -12.90 -5.18 2.72
N ARG A 121 -11.65 -5.25 3.16
CA ARG A 121 -10.84 -4.05 3.44
C ARG A 121 -10.06 -3.63 2.19
N PRO A 122 -10.12 -2.35 1.78
CA PRO A 122 -9.24 -1.81 0.75
C PRO A 122 -7.77 -2.02 1.11
N ILE A 123 -6.91 -2.17 0.10
CA ILE A 123 -5.48 -2.38 0.28
C ILE A 123 -4.70 -1.19 -0.30
N LEU A 124 -3.82 -0.61 0.50
CA LEU A 124 -2.82 0.36 0.08
C LEU A 124 -1.45 -0.34 -0.03
N PHE A 125 -0.90 -0.35 -1.24
CA PHE A 125 0.46 -0.78 -1.50
C PHE A 125 1.39 0.43 -1.44
N ILE A 126 2.46 0.36 -0.65
CA ILE A 126 3.52 1.37 -0.63
C ILE A 126 4.79 0.74 -1.18
N GLN A 127 5.18 1.17 -2.37
CA GLN A 127 6.28 0.58 -3.12
C GLN A 127 7.54 1.43 -3.01
N ASN A 128 8.61 0.76 -2.59
CA ASN A 128 9.99 1.24 -2.59
C ASN A 128 10.92 0.07 -2.93
N ILE A 129 10.91 -0.33 -4.20
CA ILE A 129 11.62 -1.50 -4.69
C ILE A 129 12.87 -1.04 -5.42
N THR A 130 14.01 -1.19 -4.74
CA THR A 130 15.34 -0.88 -5.26
C THR A 130 15.90 -1.97 -6.18
N GLY A 131 15.20 -3.11 -6.33
CA GLY A 131 15.54 -4.23 -7.21
C GLY A 131 15.21 -5.59 -6.61
N PHE A 132 15.42 -6.67 -7.37
CA PHE A 132 15.34 -8.05 -6.87
C PHE A 132 16.70 -8.57 -6.45
N MET A 133 16.73 -9.32 -5.34
CA MET A 133 17.92 -10.09 -4.98
C MET A 133 18.02 -11.31 -5.92
N ILE A 134 19.02 -11.31 -6.81
CA ILE A 134 19.32 -12.43 -7.71
C ILE A 134 20.37 -13.31 -7.02
N GLY A 135 20.03 -14.57 -6.74
CA GLY A 135 20.98 -15.51 -6.15
C GLY A 135 20.47 -16.95 -6.18
N LYS A 136 21.35 -17.90 -6.52
CA LYS A 136 21.06 -19.35 -6.62
C LYS A 136 20.33 -19.93 -5.40
N LYS A 137 20.57 -19.37 -4.22
CA LYS A 137 19.93 -19.78 -2.97
C LYS A 137 18.44 -19.43 -2.95
N TYR A 138 18.09 -18.20 -3.33
CA TYR A 138 16.71 -17.71 -3.35
C TYR A 138 15.86 -18.35 -4.46
N GLU A 139 16.48 -18.67 -5.60
CA GLU A 139 15.83 -19.48 -6.65
C GLU A 139 15.49 -20.89 -6.15
N ARG A 140 16.41 -21.55 -5.44
CA ARG A 140 16.19 -22.88 -4.84
C ARG A 140 15.15 -22.86 -3.71
N GLU A 141 15.06 -21.77 -2.96
CA GLU A 141 14.02 -21.52 -1.94
C GLU A 141 12.66 -21.19 -2.56
N GLY A 142 12.53 -21.22 -3.88
CA GLY A 142 11.23 -21.13 -4.56
C GLY A 142 10.65 -19.72 -4.58
N ILE A 143 11.47 -18.67 -4.56
CA ILE A 143 11.02 -17.27 -4.60
C ILE A 143 10.04 -17.00 -5.75
N ALA A 144 10.25 -17.62 -6.92
CA ALA A 144 9.33 -17.53 -8.05
C ALA A 144 7.93 -18.12 -7.73
N LYS A 145 7.89 -19.27 -7.04
CA LYS A 145 6.63 -19.92 -6.63
C LYS A 145 5.90 -19.09 -5.56
N HIS A 146 6.64 -18.53 -4.60
CA HIS A 146 6.05 -17.69 -3.55
C HIS A 146 5.59 -16.34 -4.11
N GLY A 147 6.36 -15.72 -5.01
CA GLY A 147 5.96 -14.54 -5.75
C GLY A 147 4.69 -14.77 -6.58
N ALA A 148 4.62 -15.89 -7.32
CA ALA A 148 3.42 -16.24 -8.09
C ALA A 148 2.16 -16.39 -7.21
N LYS A 149 2.28 -16.93 -5.99
CA LYS A 149 1.16 -16.98 -5.03
C LYS A 149 0.68 -15.59 -4.61
N MET A 150 1.61 -14.68 -4.38
CA MET A 150 1.29 -13.30 -4.00
C MET A 150 0.58 -12.58 -5.15
N VAL A 151 1.12 -12.65 -6.36
CA VAL A 151 0.49 -12.09 -7.57
C VAL A 151 -0.91 -12.67 -7.78
N HIS A 152 -1.06 -13.99 -7.63
CA HIS A 152 -2.35 -14.65 -7.73
C HIS A 152 -3.35 -14.15 -6.67
N ALA A 153 -2.93 -14.00 -5.41
CA ALA A 153 -3.80 -13.47 -4.35
C ALA A 153 -4.20 -12.02 -4.59
N ILE A 154 -3.28 -11.18 -5.05
CA ILE A 154 -3.56 -9.77 -5.40
C ILE A 154 -4.54 -9.70 -6.57
N SER A 155 -4.30 -10.48 -7.62
CA SER A 155 -5.10 -10.51 -8.84
C SER A 155 -6.53 -10.97 -8.61
N ASN A 156 -6.74 -11.93 -7.70
CA ASN A 156 -8.05 -12.46 -7.37
C ASN A 156 -8.75 -11.72 -6.22
N SER A 157 -8.12 -10.70 -5.62
CA SER A 157 -8.75 -9.90 -4.58
C SER A 157 -9.78 -8.94 -5.18
N ALA A 158 -11.03 -8.98 -4.69
CA ALA A 158 -12.11 -8.12 -5.17
C ALA A 158 -12.18 -6.75 -4.47
N VAL A 159 -11.26 -6.48 -3.54
CA VAL A 159 -11.21 -5.22 -2.80
C VAL A 159 -10.51 -4.12 -3.61
N PRO A 160 -10.83 -2.83 -3.36
CA PRO A 160 -10.08 -1.73 -3.94
C PRO A 160 -8.60 -1.81 -3.58
N LYS A 161 -7.74 -1.53 -4.57
CA LYS A 161 -6.29 -1.57 -4.44
C LYS A 161 -5.72 -0.26 -4.96
N ILE A 162 -4.91 0.40 -4.15
CA ILE A 162 -4.22 1.65 -4.49
C ILE A 162 -2.72 1.41 -4.30
N THR A 163 -1.91 1.90 -5.23
CA THR A 163 -0.45 1.81 -5.12
C THR A 163 0.15 3.21 -5.05
N LEU A 164 0.93 3.45 -4.01
CA LEU A 164 1.74 4.64 -3.81
C LEU A 164 3.21 4.28 -3.98
N VAL A 165 3.86 4.89 -4.97
CA VAL A 165 5.29 4.72 -5.21
C VAL A 165 6.04 5.87 -4.51
N ILE A 166 6.90 5.53 -3.55
CA ILE A 166 7.64 6.50 -2.72
C ILE A 166 9.14 6.55 -3.03
N GLY A 167 9.64 5.68 -3.92
CA GLY A 167 11.04 5.59 -4.29
C GLY A 167 11.23 4.83 -5.59
N GLY A 168 12.24 3.96 -5.63
CA GLY A 168 12.46 3.10 -6.78
C GLY A 168 11.29 2.13 -7.00
N SER A 169 11.00 1.80 -8.26
CA SER A 169 10.06 0.74 -8.61
C SER A 169 10.62 -0.01 -9.83
N TYR A 170 11.51 -0.97 -9.56
CA TYR A 170 12.23 -1.70 -10.60
C TYR A 170 11.87 -3.20 -10.62
N GLY A 171 11.60 -3.73 -11.83
CA GLY A 171 11.44 -5.17 -12.09
C GLY A 171 10.07 -5.76 -11.74
N ALA A 172 10.02 -7.09 -11.60
CA ALA A 172 8.82 -7.90 -11.32
C ALA A 172 8.18 -7.70 -9.92
N GLY A 173 8.55 -6.65 -9.19
CA GLY A 173 8.19 -6.43 -7.78
C GLY A 173 7.02 -5.49 -7.64
N ASN A 174 6.68 -4.85 -8.75
CA ASN A 174 5.55 -3.94 -8.90
C ASN A 174 4.22 -4.70 -9.13
N TYR A 175 4.24 -6.03 -9.24
CA TYR A 175 3.02 -6.83 -9.47
C TYR A 175 2.20 -7.07 -8.20
#